data_AF-A0A4P0YEN1-F1
#
_entry.id   AF-A0A4P0YEN1-F1
#
_cell.length_a   1.000
_cell.length_b   1.000
_cell.length_c   1.000
_cell.angle_alpha   90.00
_cell.angle_beta   90.00
_cell.angle_gamma   90.00
#
_symmetry.space_group_name_H-M   'P 1'
#
loop_
_entity.id
_entity.type
_entity.pdbx_description
1 polymer ?
#
loop_
_entity_poly.entity_id
_entity_poly.type
_entity_poly.pdbx_seq_one_letter_code
_entity_poly.pdbx_strand_id
1 'polypeptide(L)'
;MTGTPPEMLSADYLRQQFALMGYQSDVRSFNTRYIYTDSNQRKNWHNATGSTVIAAHEGKVRQQIIIMAHLDTYAPQSDKDVENNLGGLTLQGIDDNAMGLGVLLELAEHLKNVPTRYGIRFIATSGEEEGRLGAQNLLQRMSEAEKKNTLLVINLDNLVVGDKLYFNSGRSTPASVRKLTRDRRAGYRSQQVHRRLHQPGTQPGLSERHQLLQ
;
A
#
# COMPACT_ATOMS: atom_id res chain seq x y z
N MET A 1 -8.11 -0.66 -11.19
CA MET A 1 -8.37 -2.11 -11.05
C MET A 1 -7.19 -2.92 -11.55
N THR A 2 -6.84 -3.96 -10.80
CA THR A 2 -5.72 -4.86 -11.08
C THR A 2 -5.73 -5.41 -12.51
N GLY A 3 -4.62 -5.24 -13.22
CA GLY A 3 -4.39 -5.77 -14.56
C GLY A 3 -5.12 -5.06 -15.70
N THR A 4 -5.72 -3.90 -15.44
CA THR A 4 -6.37 -3.09 -16.48
C THR A 4 -5.39 -2.11 -17.13
N PRO A 5 -5.62 -1.68 -18.38
CA PRO A 5 -4.75 -0.69 -19.02
C PRO A 5 -4.57 0.62 -18.22
N PRO A 6 -5.60 1.21 -17.58
CA PRO A 6 -5.41 2.38 -16.73
C PRO A 6 -4.45 2.14 -15.55
N GLU A 7 -4.52 0.97 -14.90
CA GLU A 7 -3.60 0.65 -13.81
C GLU A 7 -2.16 0.48 -14.31
N MET A 8 -1.97 -0.16 -15.48
CA MET A 8 -0.64 -0.27 -16.10
C MET A 8 -0.06 1.10 -16.44
N LEU A 9 -0.89 2.05 -16.90
CA LEU A 9 -0.48 3.43 -17.12
C LEU A 9 -0.11 4.13 -15.80
N SER A 10 -0.84 3.89 -14.71
CA SER A 10 -0.47 4.41 -13.38
C SER A 10 0.88 3.85 -12.91
N ALA A 11 1.13 2.56 -13.13
CA ALA A 11 2.41 1.93 -12.79
C ALA A 11 3.58 2.53 -13.59
N ASP A 12 3.39 2.72 -14.90
CA ASP A 12 4.41 3.36 -15.74
C ASP A 12 4.60 4.84 -15.37
N TYR A 13 3.53 5.56 -15.03
CA TYR A 13 3.63 6.93 -14.53
C TYR A 13 4.52 7.01 -13.28
N LEU A 14 4.31 6.16 -12.27
CA LEU A 14 5.17 6.13 -11.08
C LEU A 14 6.62 5.83 -11.43
N ARG A 15 6.86 4.83 -12.30
CA ARG A 15 8.21 4.51 -12.78
C ARG A 15 8.88 5.73 -13.42
N GLN A 16 8.16 6.46 -14.27
CA GLN A 16 8.66 7.68 -14.91
C GLN A 16 8.96 8.77 -13.88
N GLN A 17 8.08 8.99 -12.90
CA GLN A 17 8.32 9.96 -11.83
C GLN A 17 9.59 9.62 -11.05
N PHE A 18 9.78 8.36 -10.64
CA PHE A 18 11.01 7.92 -9.98
C PHE A 18 12.26 8.14 -10.84
N ALA A 19 12.18 7.83 -12.14
CA ALA A 19 13.28 8.05 -13.06
C ALA A 19 13.65 9.55 -13.18
N LEU A 20 12.66 10.44 -13.23
CA LEU A 20 12.88 11.90 -13.22
C LEU A 20 13.56 12.38 -11.94
N MET A 21 13.30 11.72 -10.82
CA MET A 21 13.95 11.99 -9.53
C MET A 21 15.36 11.38 -9.41
N GLY A 22 15.82 10.63 -10.42
CA GLY A 22 17.14 9.99 -10.44
C GLY A 22 17.18 8.62 -9.75
N TYR A 23 16.04 8.05 -9.39
CA TYR A 23 15.99 6.71 -8.81
C TYR A 23 16.22 5.63 -9.86
N GLN A 24 16.90 4.55 -9.44
CA GLN A 24 16.79 3.28 -10.15
C GLN A 24 15.40 2.69 -9.86
N SER A 25 14.57 2.62 -10.89
CA SER A 25 13.20 2.10 -10.81
C SER A 25 13.01 0.86 -11.67
N ASP A 26 12.27 -0.13 -11.15
CA ASP A 26 11.89 -1.36 -11.85
C ASP A 26 10.37 -1.57 -11.79
N VAL A 27 9.80 -2.16 -12.84
CA VAL A 27 8.39 -2.57 -12.87
C VAL A 27 8.34 -4.06 -13.12
N ARG A 28 7.81 -4.79 -12.15
CA ARG A 28 7.71 -6.25 -12.18
C ARG A 28 6.27 -6.66 -12.35
N SER A 29 5.99 -7.36 -13.44
CA SER A 29 4.69 -7.99 -13.66
C SER A 29 4.59 -9.32 -12.91
N PHE A 30 3.39 -9.66 -12.45
CA PHE A 30 3.11 -10.97 -11.89
C PHE A 30 1.71 -11.44 -12.27
N ASN A 31 1.59 -12.73 -12.58
CA ASN A 31 0.29 -13.33 -12.82
C ASN A 31 -0.38 -13.65 -11.49
N THR A 32 -1.67 -13.33 -11.41
CA THR A 32 -2.50 -13.55 -10.24
C THR A 32 -3.91 -13.92 -10.65
N ARG A 33 -4.75 -14.22 -9.67
CA ARG A 33 -6.17 -14.49 -9.87
C ARG A 33 -6.97 -14.17 -8.61
N TYR A 34 -8.23 -13.80 -8.80
CA TYR A 34 -9.18 -13.54 -7.73
C TYR A 34 -10.51 -14.24 -8.03
N ILE A 35 -11.37 -14.36 -7.02
CA ILE A 35 -12.67 -15.03 -7.16
C ILE A 35 -13.71 -14.02 -7.62
N TYR A 36 -14.44 -14.38 -8.68
CA TYR A 36 -15.63 -13.68 -9.15
C TYR A 36 -16.88 -14.54 -8.94
N THR A 37 -17.96 -13.96 -8.43
CA THR A 37 -19.23 -14.66 -8.15
C THR A 37 -20.31 -14.19 -9.11
N ASP A 38 -20.77 -15.09 -9.99
CA ASP A 38 -21.85 -14.76 -10.91
C ASP A 38 -23.24 -14.70 -10.22
N SER A 39 -24.24 -14.22 -10.95
CA SER A 39 -25.64 -14.13 -10.55
C SER A 39 -26.26 -15.48 -10.13
N ASN A 40 -25.71 -16.60 -10.60
CA ASN A 40 -26.09 -17.95 -10.19
C ASN A 40 -25.30 -18.46 -8.97
N GLN A 41 -24.59 -17.58 -8.25
CA GLN A 41 -23.74 -17.90 -7.09
C GLN A 41 -22.56 -18.82 -7.41
N ARG A 42 -22.17 -18.96 -8.68
CA ARG A 42 -21.00 -19.75 -9.06
C ARG A 42 -19.74 -18.90 -8.89
N LYS A 43 -18.73 -19.50 -8.25
CA LYS A 43 -17.43 -18.87 -8.02
C LYS A 43 -16.44 -19.32 -9.09
N ASN A 44 -15.89 -18.37 -9.83
CA ASN A 44 -14.92 -18.62 -10.88
C ASN A 44 -13.63 -17.85 -10.60
N TRP A 45 -12.50 -18.42 -11.02
CA TRP A 45 -11.23 -17.70 -10.98
C TRP A 45 -11.17 -16.72 -12.16
N HIS A 46 -10.93 -15.46 -11.85
CA HIS A 46 -10.58 -14.43 -12.81
C HIS A 46 -9.08 -14.21 -12.76
N ASN A 47 -8.41 -14.42 -13.90
CA ASN A 47 -6.97 -14.18 -14.02
C ASN A 47 -6.71 -12.70 -14.26
N ALA A 48 -5.63 -12.20 -13.68
CA ALA A 48 -5.13 -10.85 -13.89
C ALA A 48 -3.60 -10.84 -13.90
N THR A 49 -3.02 -9.80 -14.51
CA THR A 49 -1.58 -9.55 -14.44
C THR A 49 -1.37 -8.27 -13.66
N GLY A 50 -0.94 -8.39 -12.41
CA GLY A 50 -0.62 -7.24 -11.57
C GLY A 50 0.79 -6.70 -11.84
N SER A 51 1.05 -5.49 -11.36
CA SER A 51 2.34 -4.82 -11.44
C SER A 51 2.86 -4.44 -10.05
N THR A 52 4.19 -4.45 -9.91
CA THR A 52 4.87 -3.92 -8.74
C THR A 52 5.95 -2.94 -9.21
N VAL A 53 5.80 -1.67 -8.85
CA VAL A 53 6.80 -0.62 -9.11
C VAL A 53 7.71 -0.50 -7.90
N ILE A 54 9.02 -0.49 -8.11
CA ILE A 54 10.02 -0.42 -7.04
C ILE A 54 11.02 0.68 -7.38
N ALA A 55 11.29 1.59 -6.45
CA ALA A 55 12.41 2.53 -6.53
C ALA A 55 13.30 2.43 -5.29
N ALA A 56 14.61 2.50 -5.50
CA ALA A 56 15.60 2.28 -4.45
C ALA A 56 16.42 3.53 -4.12
N HIS A 57 16.36 3.96 -2.86
CA HIS A 57 17.28 4.92 -2.25
C HIS A 57 18.31 4.15 -1.41
N GLU A 58 19.59 4.17 -1.80
CA GLU A 58 20.60 3.40 -1.08
C GLU A 58 21.04 4.07 0.23
N GLY A 59 21.19 3.25 1.26
CA GLY A 59 21.68 3.67 2.57
C GLY A 59 23.16 3.36 2.76
N LYS A 60 23.71 3.84 3.88
CA LYS A 60 25.09 3.53 4.30
C LYS A 60 25.30 2.06 4.70
N VAL A 61 24.23 1.35 5.07
CA VAL A 61 24.27 -0.07 5.47
C VAL A 61 23.22 -0.88 4.72
N ARG A 62 23.38 -2.21 4.72
CA ARG A 62 22.53 -3.16 3.95
C ARG A 62 21.07 -3.23 4.40
N GLN A 63 20.76 -2.78 5.61
CA GLN A 63 19.39 -2.80 6.11
C GLN A 63 18.52 -1.75 5.41
N GLN A 64 17.23 -2.06 5.27
CA GLN A 64 16.28 -1.23 4.54
C GLN A 64 14.95 -1.01 5.29
N ILE A 65 14.28 0.06 4.91
CA ILE A 65 12.90 0.39 5.24
C ILE A 65 12.09 0.33 3.93
N ILE A 66 10.92 -0.28 3.97
CA ILE A 66 9.97 -0.27 2.86
C ILE A 66 8.88 0.75 3.17
N ILE A 67 8.62 1.65 2.24
CA ILE A 67 7.45 2.53 2.21
C ILE A 67 6.62 2.08 1.03
N MET A 68 5.39 1.65 1.28
CA MET A 68 4.53 1.07 0.27
C MET A 68 3.12 1.65 0.25
N ALA A 69 2.49 1.56 -0.91
CA ALA A 69 1.09 1.86 -1.17
C ALA A 69 0.60 0.91 -2.28
N HIS A 70 -0.70 0.84 -2.55
CA HIS A 70 -1.21 0.03 -3.66
C HIS A 70 -1.66 0.87 -4.85
N LEU A 71 -1.57 0.24 -6.02
CA LEU A 71 -1.83 0.84 -7.35
C LEU A 71 -3.27 0.67 -7.79
N ASP A 72 -3.86 -0.44 -7.38
CA ASP A 72 -5.17 -0.85 -7.81
C ASP A 72 -6.27 -0.08 -7.08
N THR A 73 -7.41 -0.08 -7.74
CA THR A 73 -8.69 0.30 -7.18
C THR A 73 -9.57 -0.94 -7.23
N TYR A 74 -10.54 -1.03 -6.33
CA TYR A 74 -11.48 -2.15 -6.25
C TYR A 74 -11.96 -2.68 -7.62
N ALA A 75 -11.64 -3.94 -7.92
CA ALA A 75 -12.25 -4.67 -9.03
C ALA A 75 -13.55 -5.36 -8.56
N PRO A 76 -14.66 -5.28 -9.33
CA PRO A 76 -15.88 -6.01 -9.05
C PRO A 76 -15.62 -7.51 -8.84
N GLN A 77 -16.13 -8.05 -7.74
CA GLN A 77 -15.97 -9.48 -7.40
C GLN A 77 -17.27 -10.26 -7.62
N SER A 78 -18.32 -9.63 -8.15
CA SER A 78 -19.59 -10.27 -8.48
C SER A 78 -20.42 -9.49 -9.50
N ASP A 79 -21.40 -10.17 -10.12
CA ASP A 79 -22.39 -9.52 -10.99
C ASP A 79 -23.15 -8.42 -10.21
N LYS A 80 -23.40 -8.65 -8.93
CA LYS A 80 -24.00 -7.66 -8.04
C LYS A 80 -23.14 -6.40 -7.88
N ASP A 81 -21.82 -6.53 -7.79
CA ASP A 81 -20.92 -5.37 -7.70
C ASP A 81 -20.96 -4.55 -8.99
N VAL A 82 -21.00 -5.24 -10.14
CA VAL A 82 -21.13 -4.62 -11.46
C VAL A 82 -22.46 -3.88 -11.59
N GLU A 83 -23.58 -4.52 -11.23
CA GLU A 83 -24.92 -3.91 -11.24
C GLU A 83 -25.03 -2.67 -10.34
N ASN A 84 -24.28 -2.65 -9.22
CA ASN A 84 -24.21 -1.52 -8.31
C ASN A 84 -23.15 -0.47 -8.70
N ASN A 85 -22.53 -0.60 -9.87
CA ASN A 85 -21.47 0.28 -10.37
C ASN A 85 -20.29 0.45 -9.40
N LEU A 86 -19.95 -0.60 -8.66
CA LEU A 86 -18.76 -0.62 -7.81
C LEU A 86 -17.51 -0.81 -8.68
N GLY A 87 -16.41 -0.16 -8.33
CA GLY A 87 -15.17 -0.27 -9.09
C GLY A 87 -15.22 0.39 -10.48
N GLY A 88 -14.42 -0.11 -11.42
CA GLY A 88 -14.44 0.34 -12.81
C GLY A 88 -14.01 1.80 -13.01
N LEU A 89 -14.50 2.43 -14.09
CA LEU A 89 -14.20 3.83 -14.41
C LEU A 89 -14.92 4.84 -13.49
N THR A 90 -15.94 4.39 -12.76
CA THR A 90 -16.69 5.22 -11.81
C THR A 90 -15.98 5.37 -10.47
N LEU A 91 -15.08 4.43 -10.12
CA LEU A 91 -14.27 4.50 -8.90
C LEU A 91 -12.88 5.06 -9.20
N GLN A 92 -12.65 6.32 -8.80
CA GLN A 92 -11.37 6.99 -8.99
C GLN A 92 -10.31 6.58 -7.96
N GLY A 93 -10.71 6.00 -6.82
CA GLY A 93 -9.77 5.55 -5.78
C GLY A 93 -8.92 6.67 -5.19
N ILE A 94 -9.51 7.83 -4.92
CA ILE A 94 -8.75 8.99 -4.41
C ILE A 94 -8.13 8.65 -3.05
N ASP A 95 -8.95 8.29 -2.06
CA ASP A 95 -8.45 7.90 -0.74
C ASP A 95 -7.85 6.50 -0.73
N ASP A 96 -8.45 5.61 -1.52
CA ASP A 96 -8.10 4.19 -1.68
C ASP A 96 -7.68 3.89 -3.13
N ASN A 97 -6.42 4.14 -3.53
CA ASN A 97 -5.33 4.65 -2.71
C ASN A 97 -4.39 5.63 -3.45
N ALA A 98 -4.95 6.43 -4.36
CA ALA A 98 -4.18 7.42 -5.13
C ALA A 98 -3.44 8.43 -4.22
N MET A 99 -4.03 8.80 -3.08
CA MET A 99 -3.39 9.69 -2.11
C MET A 99 -2.19 9.02 -1.41
N GLY A 100 -2.24 7.71 -1.15
CA GLY A 100 -1.08 6.95 -0.67
C GLY A 100 0.06 6.96 -1.67
N LEU A 101 -0.24 6.82 -2.97
CA LEU A 101 0.75 6.97 -4.05
C LEU A 101 1.33 8.39 -4.11
N GLY A 102 0.51 9.42 -3.93
CA GLY A 102 0.95 10.82 -3.90
C GLY A 102 1.92 11.09 -2.76
N VAL A 103 1.61 10.65 -1.55
CA VAL A 103 2.52 10.77 -0.39
C VAL A 103 3.81 9.97 -0.61
N LEU A 104 3.71 8.80 -1.23
CA LEU A 104 4.87 7.97 -1.55
C LEU A 104 5.83 8.68 -2.52
N LEU A 105 5.31 9.34 -3.56
CA LEU A 105 6.11 10.16 -4.49
C LEU A 105 6.71 11.39 -3.80
N GLU A 106 5.95 12.08 -2.95
CA GLU A 106 6.42 13.25 -2.22
C GLU A 106 7.59 12.89 -1.28
N LEU A 107 7.48 11.77 -0.57
CA LEU A 107 8.56 11.27 0.26
C LEU A 107 9.80 10.92 -0.58
N ALA A 108 9.63 10.34 -1.75
CA ALA A 108 10.74 10.04 -2.66
C ALA A 108 11.43 11.32 -3.15
N GLU A 109 10.67 12.32 -3.59
CA GLU A 109 11.20 13.61 -4.04
C GLU A 109 12.01 14.31 -2.94
N HIS A 110 11.50 14.31 -1.70
CA HIS A 110 12.18 14.93 -0.57
C HIS A 110 13.42 14.16 -0.10
N LEU A 111 13.48 12.85 -0.32
CA LEU A 111 14.57 12.01 0.17
C LEU A 111 15.68 11.76 -0.87
N LYS A 112 15.46 12.06 -2.16
CA LYS A 112 16.40 11.73 -3.25
C LYS A 112 17.84 12.18 -3.02
N ASN A 113 18.05 13.32 -2.36
CA ASN A 113 19.38 13.88 -2.06
C ASN A 113 19.75 13.81 -0.57
N VAL A 114 18.95 13.13 0.25
CA VAL A 114 19.17 13.03 1.70
C VAL A 114 19.93 11.74 2.00
N PRO A 115 21.18 11.80 2.52
CA PRO A 115 21.91 10.59 2.89
C PRO A 115 21.22 9.89 4.07
N THR A 116 20.85 8.63 3.90
CA THR A 116 20.19 7.85 4.95
C THR A 116 21.13 6.77 5.49
N ARG A 117 20.95 6.39 6.76
CA ARG A 117 21.68 5.25 7.32
C ARG A 117 21.23 3.94 6.65
N TYR A 118 19.91 3.75 6.55
CA TYR A 118 19.28 2.56 5.96
C TYR A 118 18.81 2.87 4.55
N GLY A 119 18.79 1.85 3.69
CA GLY A 119 18.16 1.97 2.38
C GLY A 119 16.66 2.20 2.53
N ILE A 120 16.06 2.89 1.55
CA ILE A 120 14.61 3.05 1.45
C ILE A 120 14.17 2.40 0.14
N ARG A 121 13.12 1.60 0.20
CA ARG A 121 12.42 1.07 -0.97
C ARG A 121 11.04 1.71 -1.02
N PHE A 122 10.78 2.47 -2.08
CA PHE A 122 9.45 2.94 -2.41
C PHE A 122 8.80 1.89 -3.29
N ILE A 123 7.69 1.30 -2.84
CA ILE A 123 7.06 0.17 -3.53
C ILE A 123 5.57 0.43 -3.73
N ALA A 124 5.10 0.37 -4.97
CA ALA A 124 3.69 0.40 -5.29
C ALA A 124 3.26 -0.96 -5.85
N THR A 125 2.25 -1.61 -5.26
CA THR A 125 1.81 -2.97 -5.66
C THR A 125 0.36 -3.00 -6.15
N SER A 126 0.08 -3.78 -7.19
CA SER A 126 -1.29 -4.15 -7.58
C SER A 126 -1.91 -5.23 -6.69
N GLY A 127 -3.22 -5.40 -6.79
CA GLY A 127 -3.97 -6.50 -6.21
C GLY A 127 -4.13 -6.46 -4.69
N GLU A 128 -4.07 -5.28 -4.07
CA GLU A 128 -4.42 -5.12 -2.66
C GLU A 128 -5.89 -5.50 -2.43
N GLU A 129 -6.76 -4.93 -3.26
CA GLU A 129 -8.22 -4.95 -3.12
C GLU A 129 -8.80 -6.35 -3.33
N GLU A 130 -8.08 -7.16 -4.10
CA GLU A 130 -8.41 -8.56 -4.37
C GLU A 130 -7.70 -9.54 -3.41
N GLY A 131 -7.16 -9.04 -2.29
CA GLY A 131 -6.62 -9.87 -1.21
C GLY A 131 -5.10 -9.80 -1.07
N ARG A 132 -4.48 -8.64 -1.31
CA ARG A 132 -3.04 -8.37 -1.10
C ARG A 132 -2.12 -9.22 -1.95
N LEU A 133 -2.56 -9.51 -3.16
CA LEU A 133 -1.88 -10.35 -4.14
C LEU A 133 -0.48 -9.81 -4.47
N GLY A 134 -0.33 -8.49 -4.66
CA GLY A 134 0.98 -7.89 -4.93
C GLY A 134 1.93 -7.90 -3.74
N ALA A 135 1.43 -7.60 -2.52
CA ALA A 135 2.25 -7.69 -1.31
C ALA A 135 2.70 -9.14 -1.04
N GLN A 136 1.83 -10.12 -1.26
CA GLN A 136 2.18 -11.55 -1.19
C GLN A 136 3.22 -11.93 -2.25
N ASN A 137 3.05 -11.45 -3.49
CA ASN A 137 4.02 -11.71 -4.57
C ASN A 137 5.40 -11.13 -4.24
N LEU A 138 5.44 -9.90 -3.73
CA LEU A 138 6.67 -9.25 -3.27
C LEU A 138 7.36 -10.10 -2.20
N LEU A 139 6.63 -10.49 -1.15
CA LEU A 139 7.17 -11.27 -0.04
C LEU A 139 7.71 -12.64 -0.48
N GLN A 140 7.04 -13.31 -1.42
CA GLN A 140 7.47 -14.59 -1.98
C GLN A 140 8.77 -14.48 -2.78
N ARG A 141 9.00 -13.34 -3.44
CA ARG A 141 10.20 -13.09 -4.25
C ARG A 141 11.39 -12.59 -3.45
N MET A 142 11.17 -12.08 -2.24
CA MET A 142 12.25 -11.67 -1.35
C MET A 142 13.04 -12.88 -0.88
N SER A 143 14.37 -12.78 -0.98
CA SER A 143 15.30 -13.71 -0.35
C SER A 143 15.22 -13.60 1.18
N GLU A 144 15.68 -14.65 1.87
CA GLU A 144 15.77 -14.63 3.34
C GLU A 144 16.67 -13.51 3.86
N ALA A 145 17.71 -13.15 3.10
CA ALA A 145 18.57 -12.02 3.43
C ALA A 145 17.82 -10.68 3.33
N GLU A 146 17.02 -10.46 2.28
CA GLU A 146 16.20 -9.26 2.13
C GLU A 146 15.14 -9.16 3.23
N LYS A 147 14.47 -10.27 3.55
CA LYS A 147 13.51 -10.31 4.68
C LYS A 147 14.18 -9.94 6.00
N LYS A 148 15.34 -10.55 6.29
CA LYS A 148 16.11 -10.27 7.52
C LYS A 148 16.63 -8.84 7.59
N ASN A 149 16.99 -8.25 6.45
CA ASN A 149 17.51 -6.88 6.38
C ASN A 149 16.40 -5.82 6.32
N THR A 150 15.13 -6.20 6.18
CA THR A 150 14.00 -5.28 6.21
C THR A 150 13.61 -4.99 7.66
N LEU A 151 13.90 -3.78 8.13
CA LEU A 151 13.69 -3.40 9.52
C LEU A 151 12.26 -2.93 9.79
N LEU A 152 11.62 -2.35 8.79
CA LEU A 152 10.30 -1.74 8.89
C LEU A 152 9.61 -1.73 7.54
N VAL A 153 8.30 -1.96 7.54
CA VAL A 153 7.41 -1.73 6.42
C VAL A 153 6.36 -0.71 6.87
N ILE A 154 6.24 0.38 6.12
CA ILE A 154 5.23 1.43 6.29
C ILE A 154 4.26 1.29 5.13
N ASN A 155 3.03 0.83 5.39
CA ASN A 155 1.96 0.80 4.40
C ASN A 155 1.13 2.09 4.50
N LEU A 156 0.99 2.80 3.38
CA LEU A 156 0.21 4.01 3.21
C LEU A 156 -1.10 3.64 2.55
N ASP A 157 -2.21 3.89 3.24
CA ASP A 157 -3.54 3.38 2.88
C ASP A 157 -4.59 4.26 3.57
N ASN A 158 -5.55 4.77 2.79
CA ASN A 158 -6.67 5.59 3.28
C ASN A 158 -6.23 6.77 4.16
N LEU A 159 -5.57 7.76 3.53
CA LEU A 159 -4.84 8.84 4.23
C LEU A 159 -5.62 10.15 4.41
N VAL A 160 -6.73 10.35 3.70
CA VAL A 160 -7.44 11.63 3.63
C VAL A 160 -8.78 11.56 4.35
N VAL A 161 -9.54 10.47 4.19
CA VAL A 161 -10.86 10.36 4.81
C VAL A 161 -10.75 9.78 6.22
N GLY A 162 -11.57 10.29 7.12
CA GLY A 162 -11.62 9.87 8.52
C GLY A 162 -11.44 11.04 9.48
N ASP A 163 -11.45 10.74 10.77
CA ASP A 163 -11.32 11.74 11.83
C ASP A 163 -9.88 11.91 12.33
N LYS A 164 -9.01 10.92 12.08
CA LYS A 164 -7.63 10.87 12.58
C LYS A 164 -6.72 10.09 11.65
N LEU A 165 -5.42 10.40 11.75
CA LEU A 165 -4.37 9.51 11.27
C LEU A 165 -4.21 8.30 12.22
N TYR A 166 -4.34 7.10 11.66
CA TYR A 166 -4.19 5.84 12.35
C TYR A 166 -2.82 5.21 12.08
N PHE A 167 -2.25 4.58 13.10
CA PHE A 167 -1.01 3.81 12.98
C PHE A 167 -1.30 2.40 13.49
N ASN A 168 -1.52 1.48 12.55
CA ASN A 168 -1.78 0.08 12.85
C ASN A 168 -0.45 -0.67 12.85
N SER A 169 -0.27 -1.57 13.82
CA SER A 169 0.92 -2.43 13.87
C SER A 169 0.54 -3.81 13.38
N GLY A 170 1.36 -4.37 12.47
CA GLY A 170 1.12 -5.70 11.92
C GLY A 170 1.00 -6.76 13.03
N ARG A 171 0.20 -7.80 12.77
CA ARG A 171 -0.18 -8.83 13.76
C ARG A 171 0.99 -9.47 14.51
N SER A 172 2.12 -9.68 13.84
CA SER A 172 3.33 -10.28 14.41
C SER A 172 4.28 -9.27 15.07
N THR A 173 3.94 -7.98 15.12
CA THR A 173 4.76 -6.95 15.74
C THR A 173 4.86 -7.17 17.25
N PRO A 174 6.08 -7.30 17.83
CA PRO A 174 6.25 -7.50 19.26
C PRO A 174 5.53 -6.43 20.09
N ALA A 175 4.94 -6.82 21.22
CA ALA A 175 4.15 -5.93 22.07
C ALA A 175 4.94 -4.68 22.54
N SER A 176 6.23 -4.83 22.82
CA SER A 176 7.13 -3.73 23.18
C SER A 176 7.26 -2.69 22.06
N VAL A 177 7.37 -3.14 20.81
CA VAL A 177 7.45 -2.27 19.63
C VAL A 177 6.11 -1.58 19.39
N ARG A 178 4.98 -2.32 19.50
CA ARG A 178 3.62 -1.75 19.40
C ARG A 178 3.37 -0.66 20.43
N LYS A 179 3.87 -0.83 21.65
CA LYS A 179 3.78 0.19 22.70
C LYS A 179 4.60 1.42 22.33
N LEU A 180 5.83 1.24 21.86
CA LEU A 180 6.71 2.34 21.48
C LEU A 180 6.17 3.17 20.31
N THR A 181 5.60 2.52 19.28
CA THR A 181 4.96 3.22 18.15
C THR A 181 3.72 3.99 18.59
N ARG A 182 2.90 3.40 19.46
CA ARG A 182 1.74 4.08 20.08
C ARG A 182 2.15 5.27 20.95
N ASP A 183 3.19 5.13 21.76
CA ASP A 183 3.61 6.16 22.71
C ASP A 183 4.34 7.32 22.00
N ARG A 184 5.13 7.05 20.95
CA ARG A 184 5.72 8.11 20.10
C ARG A 184 4.68 8.90 19.32
N ARG A 185 3.55 8.30 18.93
CA ARG A 185 2.38 9.01 18.38
C ARG A 185 1.86 10.08 19.35
N ALA A 186 1.88 9.80 20.66
CA ALA A 186 1.45 10.78 21.67
C ALA A 186 2.45 11.95 21.79
N GLY A 187 3.73 11.74 21.49
CA GLY A 187 4.78 12.76 21.53
C GLY A 187 4.70 13.81 20.41
N TYR A 188 4.45 13.41 19.16
CA TYR A 188 4.25 14.38 18.06
C TYR A 188 2.99 15.24 18.24
N ARG A 189 2.03 14.73 19.01
CA ARG A 189 0.76 15.38 19.36
C ARG A 189 0.89 16.61 20.26
N SER A 190 2.01 16.75 20.99
CA SER A 190 2.22 17.92 21.85
C SER A 190 2.82 19.12 21.11
N GLN A 191 3.36 18.91 19.89
CA GLN A 191 3.98 19.97 19.08
C GLN A 191 3.06 20.56 18.01
N GLN A 192 1.96 19.88 17.65
CA GLN A 192 0.97 20.38 16.70
C GLN A 192 -0.41 20.49 17.37
N VAL A 193 -0.85 21.73 17.56
CA VAL A 193 -2.16 22.09 18.12
C VAL A 193 -3.26 21.61 17.19
N HIS A 194 -3.96 20.52 17.56
CA HIS A 194 -5.42 20.45 17.59
C HIS A 194 -5.88 19.20 18.39
N ARG A 195 -6.72 19.45 19.40
CA ARG A 195 -7.43 18.47 20.24
C ARG A 195 -8.21 17.52 19.31
N ARG A 196 -8.28 16.19 19.48
CA ARG A 196 -8.74 15.45 20.65
C ARG A 196 -8.70 13.91 20.34
N LEU A 197 -8.74 13.06 21.39
CA LEU A 197 -9.22 11.66 21.45
C LEU A 197 -8.24 10.45 21.48
N HIS A 198 -8.79 9.38 22.08
CA HIS A 198 -8.20 8.25 22.84
C HIS A 198 -8.02 6.94 22.03
N GLN A 199 -7.49 5.92 22.75
CA GLN A 199 -7.30 4.46 22.54
C GLN A 199 -7.73 3.78 21.21
N PRO A 200 -7.07 2.65 20.84
CA PRO A 200 -7.34 1.94 19.58
C PRO A 200 -8.78 1.44 19.53
N GLY A 201 -9.53 1.94 18.56
CA GLY A 201 -10.89 1.56 18.22
C GLY A 201 -11.04 1.63 16.71
N THR A 202 -11.92 0.79 16.19
CA THR A 202 -12.25 0.58 14.78
C THR A 202 -12.49 1.90 14.03
N GLN A 203 -11.95 2.00 12.82
CA GLN A 203 -12.11 3.16 11.94
C GLN A 203 -13.54 3.15 11.38
N PRO A 204 -14.38 4.16 11.66
CA PRO A 204 -15.73 4.20 11.11
C PRO A 204 -15.66 4.44 9.59
N GLY A 205 -16.23 3.53 8.80
CA GLY A 205 -16.31 3.65 7.33
C GLY A 205 -15.56 2.59 6.53
N LEU A 206 -14.64 1.82 7.15
CA LEU A 206 -14.06 0.64 6.51
C LEU A 206 -15.03 -0.54 6.65
N SER A 207 -15.25 -1.31 5.58
CA SER A 207 -15.98 -2.59 5.70
C SER A 207 -15.25 -3.51 6.68
N GLU A 208 -15.98 -4.33 7.46
CA GLU A 208 -15.38 -5.28 8.43
C GLU A 208 -14.33 -6.19 7.77
N ARG A 209 -14.44 -6.43 6.45
CA ARG A 209 -13.45 -7.18 5.66
C ARG A 209 -12.10 -6.47 5.55
N HIS A 210 -12.05 -5.16 5.35
CA HIS A 210 -10.78 -4.41 5.29
C HIS A 210 -10.11 -4.33 6.67
N GLN A 211 -10.91 -4.12 7.72
CA GLN A 211 -10.41 -3.95 9.08
C GLN A 211 -9.79 -5.23 9.65
N LEU A 212 -10.34 -6.39 9.28
CA LEU A 212 -9.79 -7.68 9.70
C LEU A 212 -8.51 -8.03 8.96
N LEU A 213 -8.15 -7.34 7.89
CA LEU A 213 -7.11 -7.78 7.00
C LEU A 213 -5.77 -7.05 7.27
N GLN A 214 -5.71 -5.74 7.46
CA GLN A 214 -4.46 -5.01 7.77
C GLN A 214 -3.79 -5.44 9.11
#